data_AF-A0A1X7HZM7-F1
#
_entry.id   AF-A0A1X7HZM7-F1
#
_cell.length_a   1.000
_cell.length_b   1.000
_cell.length_c   1.000
_cell.angle_alpha   90.00
_cell.angle_beta   90.00
_cell.angle_gamma   90.00
#
_symmetry.space_group_name_H-M   'P 1'
#
loop_
_entity.id
_entity.type
_entity.pdbx_description
1 polymer ?
#
loop_
_entity_poly.entity_id
_entity_poly.type
_entity_poly.pdbx_seq_one_letter_code
_entity_poly.pdbx_strand_id
1 'polypeptide(L)' 'MDAVTQFLLSAPLWLQIPLVMAVAVPLATVGAVALVRIVDTVSLAAERAWRATVGDN' A
#
# COMPACT_ATOMS: atom_id res chain seq x y z
N MET A 1 -10.81 -26.19 7.01
CA MET A 1 -9.80 -25.45 6.23
C MET A 1 -10.54 -24.67 5.16
N ASP A 2 -10.19 -23.41 4.95
CA ASP A 2 -10.85 -22.59 3.94
C ASP A 2 -10.56 -23.15 2.54
N ALA A 3 -11.56 -23.17 1.65
CA ALA A 3 -11.47 -23.86 0.35
C ALA A 3 -10.38 -23.27 -0.54
N VAL A 4 -10.16 -21.95 -0.44
CA VAL A 4 -9.10 -21.22 -1.12
C VAL A 4 -7.72 -21.63 -0.61
N THR A 5 -7.57 -21.72 0.72
CA THR A 5 -6.32 -22.15 1.35
C THR A 5 -5.97 -23.59 0.97
N GLN A 6 -6.97 -24.48 0.92
CA GLN A 6 -6.76 -25.86 0.48
C GLN A 6 -6.34 -25.94 -1.00
N PHE A 7 -6.94 -25.13 -1.87
CA PHE A 7 -6.56 -25.05 -3.28
C PHE A 7 -5.14 -24.50 -3.48
N LEU A 8 -4.77 -23.44 -2.75
CA LEU A 8 -3.43 -22.86 -2.82
C LEU A 8 -2.35 -23.81 -2.30
N LEU A 9 -2.66 -24.66 -1.31
CA LEU A 9 -1.74 -25.64 -0.74
C LEU A 9 -1.65 -26.93 -1.57
N SER A 10 -2.67 -27.25 -2.37
CA SER A 10 -2.66 -28.41 -3.28
C SER A 10 -2.17 -28.08 -4.69
N ALA A 11 -2.12 -26.78 -5.04
CA ALA A 11 -1.62 -26.33 -6.34
C ALA A 11 -0.11 -26.57 -6.48
N PRO A 12 0.37 -26.96 -7.69
CA PRO A 12 1.80 -27.10 -7.93
C PRO A 12 2.56 -25.79 -7.68
N LEU A 13 3.78 -25.87 -7.12
CA LEU A 13 4.62 -24.70 -6.78
C LEU A 13 4.83 -23.73 -7.95
N TRP A 14 4.91 -24.25 -9.18
CA TRP A 14 5.05 -23.44 -10.40
C TRP A 14 3.83 -22.55 -10.69
N LEU A 15 2.64 -22.92 -10.21
CA LEU A 15 1.40 -22.16 -10.36
C LEU A 15 1.14 -21.25 -9.14
N GLN A 16 1.55 -21.70 -7.94
CA GLN A 16 1.35 -20.98 -6.69
C GLN A 16 2.07 -19.63 -6.67
N ILE A 17 3.34 -19.60 -7.14
CA ILE A 17 4.14 -18.36 -7.14
C ILE A 17 3.50 -17.27 -8.03
N PRO A 18 3.13 -17.53 -9.30
CA PRO A 18 2.40 -16.56 -10.11
C PRO A 18 1.09 -16.07 -9.48
N LEU A 19 0.31 -16.97 -8.88
CA LEU A 19 -0.96 -16.62 -8.21
C LEU A 19 -0.74 -15.65 -7.04
N VAL A 20 0.25 -15.92 -6.19
CA VAL A 20 0.61 -15.04 -5.09
C VAL A 20 1.08 -13.69 -5.61
N MET A 21 1.95 -13.67 -6.63
CA MET A 21 2.45 -12.43 -7.23
C MET A 21 1.34 -11.59 -7.84
N ALA A 22 0.36 -12.22 -8.50
CA ALA A 22 -0.78 -11.54 -9.09
C ALA A 22 -1.63 -10.78 -8.06
N VAL A 23 -1.61 -11.17 -6.78
CA VAL A 23 -2.36 -10.51 -5.70
C VAL A 23 -1.46 -9.59 -4.88
N ALA A 24 -0.26 -10.05 -4.52
CA ALA A 24 0.67 -9.32 -3.68
C ALA A 24 1.18 -8.04 -4.38
N VAL A 25 1.46 -8.09 -5.68
CA VAL A 25 1.98 -6.93 -6.43
C VAL A 25 0.97 -5.78 -6.50
N PRO A 26 -0.31 -6.00 -6.87
CA PRO A 26 -1.32 -4.95 -6.80
C PRO A 26 -1.49 -4.38 -5.40
N LEU A 27 -1.57 -5.24 -4.37
CA LEU A 27 -1.71 -4.79 -2.99
C LEU A 27 -0.53 -3.93 -2.54
N ALA A 28 0.70 -4.35 -2.84
CA ALA A 28 1.89 -3.57 -2.55
C ALA A 28 1.89 -2.23 -3.29
N THR A 29 1.46 -2.21 -4.55
CA THR A 29 1.35 -0.99 -5.36
C THR A 29 0.35 -0.01 -4.75
N VAL A 30 -0.85 -0.49 -4.39
CA VAL A 30 -1.89 0.33 -3.74
C VAL A 30 -1.37 0.85 -2.40
N GLY A 31 -0.73 0.00 -1.60
CA GLY A 31 -0.15 0.40 -0.32
C GLY A 31 0.92 1.47 -0.46
N ALA A 32 1.83 1.31 -1.42
CA ALA A 32 2.88 2.30 -1.70
C ALA A 32 2.28 3.65 -2.13
N VAL A 33 1.33 3.64 -3.07
CA VAL A 33 0.65 4.87 -3.52
C VAL A 33 -0.09 5.53 -2.35
N ALA A 34 -0.82 4.77 -1.54
CA ALA A 34 -1.55 5.30 -0.39
C ALA A 34 -0.60 5.98 0.61
N LEU A 35 0.54 5.35 0.93
CA LEU A 35 1.55 5.93 1.82
C LEU A 35 2.11 7.24 1.26
N VAL A 36 2.47 7.28 -0.02
CA VAL A 36 2.96 8.51 -0.66
C VAL A 36 1.92 9.62 -0.56
N ARG A 37 0.64 9.33 -0.83
CA ARG A 37 -0.43 10.33 -0.72
C ARG A 37 -0.64 10.85 0.70
N ILE A 38 -0.50 9.98 1.70
CA ILE A 38 -0.56 10.39 3.10
C ILE A 38 0.58 11.35 3.41
N VAL A 39 1.81 11.02 3.02
CA VAL A 39 2.98 11.88 3.23
C VAL A 39 2.80 13.22 2.54
N ASP A 40 2.40 13.24 1.26
CA ASP A 40 2.14 14.48 0.50
C ASP A 40 1.11 15.37 1.23
N THR A 41 0.02 14.77 1.72
CA THR A 41 -1.04 15.50 2.41
C THR A 41 -0.57 16.08 3.73
N VAL A 42 0.19 15.30 4.52
CA VAL A 42 0.74 15.75 5.81
C VAL A 42 1.77 16.85 5.60
N SER A 43 2.66 16.71 4.62
CA SER A 43 3.65 17.74 4.27
C SER A 43 2.98 19.05 3.86
N LEU A 44 1.93 18.99 3.04
CA LEU A 44 1.16 20.19 2.66
C LEU A 44 0.45 20.83 3.85
N ALA A 45 -0.12 20.02 4.75
CA ALA A 45 -0.76 20.52 5.95
C ALA A 45 0.26 21.18 6.90
N ALA A 46 1.44 20.58 7.06
CA ALA A 46 2.53 21.11 7.88
C ALA A 46 3.05 22.44 7.32
N GLU A 47 3.26 22.54 6.00
CA GLU A 47 3.68 23.77 5.35
C GLU A 47 2.66 24.91 5.55
N ARG A 48 1.36 24.60 5.45
CA ARG A 48 0.30 25.58 5.73
C ARG A 48 0.31 26.04 7.19
N ALA A 49 0.48 25.11 8.12
CA ALA A 49 0.55 25.43 9.54
C ALA A 49 1.77 26.31 9.85
N TRP A 50 2.93 26.01 9.25
CA TRP A 50 4.15 26.79 9.42
C TRP A 50 4.01 28.22 8.90
N ARG A 51 3.43 28.40 7.71
CA ARG A 51 3.16 29.75 7.17
C ARG A 51 2.23 30.55 8.06
N ALA A 52 1.21 29.90 8.64
CA ALA A 52 0.28 30.56 9.55
C ALA A 52 0.93 30.99 10.89
N THR A 53 1.98 30.30 11.34
CA THR A 53 2.65 30.63 12.61
C THR A 53 3.83 31.59 12.44
N VAL A 54 4.55 31.51 11.32
CA VAL A 54 5.79 32.29 11.09
C VAL A 54 5.57 33.46 10.14
N GLY A 55 4.69 33.33 9.15
CA GLY A 55 4.40 34.40 8.17
C GLY A 55 3.55 35.56 8.71
N ASP A 56 3.03 35.44 9.94
CA ASP A 56 2.32 36.48 10.69
C ASP A 56 3.27 37.39 11.51
N ASN A 57 4.60 37.24 11.38
CA ASN A 57 5.61 38.21 11.88
C ASN A 57 6.33 38.90 10.73
#